data_AF-A0A926CC73-F1
#
_entry.id   AF-A0A926CC73-F1
#
_cell.length_a   1.000
_cell.length_b   1.000
_cell.length_c   1.000
_cell.angle_alpha   90.00
_cell.angle_beta   90.00
_cell.angle_gamma   90.00
#
_symmetry.space_group_name_H-M   'P 1'
#
loop_
_entity.id
_entity.type
_entity.pdbx_description
1 polymer ?
#
loop_
_entity_poly.entity_id
_entity_poly.type
_entity_poly.pdbx_seq_one_letter_code
_entity_poly.pdbx_strand_id
1 'polypeptide(L)' 'MHATIAVLPGDGIGPEVVAEGLRALEAVAARFGHTFALPSALIGGCAIDAHGTALPAETIELCQSADAVLLGAVGGPKW' A
#
# COMPACT_ATOMS: atom_id res chain seq x y z
N MET A 1 -13.10 -14.02 -6.10
CA MET A 1 -11.70 -14.20 -6.58
C MET A 1 -10.75 -14.11 -5.40
N HIS A 2 -9.57 -14.71 -5.48
CA HIS A 2 -8.51 -14.54 -4.48
C HIS A 2 -7.38 -13.73 -5.10
N ALA A 3 -6.90 -12.68 -4.41
CA ALA A 3 -5.77 -11.89 -4.86
C ALA A 3 -4.99 -11.31 -3.69
N THR A 4 -3.68 -11.14 -3.87
CA THR A 4 -2.79 -10.42 -2.97
C THR A 4 -2.53 -9.04 -3.56
N ILE A 5 -2.82 -7.99 -2.80
CA ILE A 5 -2.61 -6.59 -3.22
C ILE A 5 -1.63 -5.95 -2.23
N ALA A 6 -0.45 -5.58 -2.71
CA ALA A 6 0.53 -4.86 -1.91
C ALA A 6 0.01 -3.44 -1.64
N VAL A 7 -0.11 -3.07 -0.37
CA VAL A 7 -0.63 -1.76 0.05
C VAL A 7 0.52 -0.85 0.44
N LEU A 8 0.69 0.25 -0.29
CA LEU A 8 1.74 1.23 -0.09
C LEU A 8 1.13 2.60 0.23
N PRO A 9 0.86 2.90 1.52
CA PRO A 9 0.11 4.12 1.89
C PRO A 9 0.88 5.42 1.60
N GLY A 10 2.20 5.40 1.78
CA GLY A 10 3.09 6.52 1.50
C GLY A 10 2.92 7.71 2.45
N ASP A 11 2.99 8.92 1.92
CA ASP A 11 3.13 10.18 2.64
C ASP A 11 1.89 11.09 2.57
N GLY A 12 1.90 12.14 3.39
CA GLY A 12 0.85 13.16 3.40
C GLY A 12 -0.52 12.53 3.70
N ILE A 13 -1.50 12.79 2.83
CA ILE A 13 -2.86 12.22 2.95
C ILE A 13 -2.97 10.76 2.47
N GLY A 14 -1.88 10.19 1.93
CA GLY A 14 -1.83 8.84 1.39
C GLY A 14 -2.38 7.78 2.36
N PRO A 15 -1.91 7.71 3.62
CA PRO A 15 -2.43 6.79 4.63
C PRO A 15 -3.93 6.92 4.89
N GLU A 16 -4.45 8.13 4.94
CA GLU A 16 -5.86 8.40 5.23
C GLU A 16 -6.77 7.92 4.08
N VAL A 17 -6.40 8.25 2.83
CA VAL A 17 -7.19 7.87 1.66
C VAL A 17 -7.09 6.36 1.37
N VAL A 18 -5.91 5.77 1.56
CA VAL A 18 -5.73 4.32 1.39
C VAL A 18 -6.58 3.55 2.39
N ALA A 19 -6.69 3.99 3.66
CA ALA A 19 -7.54 3.34 4.65
C ALA A 19 -9.01 3.24 4.18
N GLU A 20 -9.55 4.30 3.58
CA GLU A 20 -10.91 4.28 3.03
C GLU A 20 -11.02 3.39 1.77
N GLY A 21 -9.97 3.33 0.95
CA GLY A 21 -9.88 2.37 -0.16
C GLY A 21 -9.93 0.92 0.30
N LEU A 22 -9.25 0.58 1.41
CA LEU A 22 -9.30 -0.76 1.99
C LEU A 22 -10.71 -1.11 2.50
N ARG A 23 -11.41 -0.16 3.12
CA ARG A 23 -12.81 -0.35 3.54
C ARG A 23 -13.74 -0.62 2.35
N ALA A 24 -13.52 0.05 1.23
CA ALA A 24 -14.27 -0.20 0.01
C ALA A 24 -13.97 -1.60 -0.56
N LEU A 25 -12.70 -2.03 -0.58
CA LEU A 25 -12.30 -3.37 -1.00
C LEU A 25 -12.92 -4.45 -0.12
N GLU A 26 -12.98 -4.24 1.19
CA GLU A 26 -13.61 -5.17 2.15
C GLU A 26 -15.12 -5.31 1.91
N ALA A 27 -15.81 -4.19 1.65
CA ALA A 27 -17.23 -4.21 1.29
C ALA A 27 -17.48 -4.97 -0.04
N VAL A 28 -16.64 -4.76 -1.05
CA VAL A 28 -16.70 -5.49 -2.33
C VAL A 28 -16.40 -6.98 -2.12
N ALA A 29 -15.40 -7.32 -1.31
CA ALA A 29 -15.06 -8.69 -0.97
C ALA A 29 -16.25 -9.43 -0.34
N ALA A 30 -16.88 -8.82 0.66
CA ALA A 30 -18.07 -9.37 1.32
C ALA A 30 -19.27 -9.50 0.36
N ARG A 31 -19.49 -8.50 -0.50
CA ARG A 31 -20.67 -8.45 -1.38
C ARG A 31 -20.62 -9.46 -2.53
N PHE A 32 -19.43 -9.75 -3.04
CA PHE A 32 -19.26 -10.53 -4.27
C PHE A 32 -18.44 -11.82 -4.07
N GLY A 33 -18.05 -12.15 -2.83
CA GLY A 33 -17.31 -13.39 -2.53
C GLY A 33 -15.87 -13.34 -3.05
N HIS A 34 -15.19 -12.21 -2.85
CA HIS A 34 -13.74 -12.12 -3.05
C HIS A 34 -13.00 -12.26 -1.72
N THR A 35 -11.74 -12.65 -1.81
CA THR A 35 -10.80 -12.70 -0.69
C THR A 35 -9.57 -11.90 -1.11
N PHE A 36 -9.20 -10.89 -0.33
CA PHE A 36 -8.02 -10.09 -0.59
C PHE A 36 -7.02 -10.27 0.56
N ALA A 37 -5.77 -10.60 0.23
CA ALA A 37 -4.64 -10.45 1.14
C ALA A 37 -4.04 -9.06 0.92
N LEU A 38 -3.89 -8.27 1.99
CA LEU A 38 -3.54 -6.85 1.92
C LEU A 38 -2.26 -6.53 2.72
N PRO A 39 -1.12 -7.20 2.44
CA PRO A 39 0.14 -6.89 3.11
C PRO A 39 0.59 -5.45 2.78
N SER A 40 1.18 -4.76 3.75
CA SER A 40 1.59 -3.37 3.61
C SER A 40 3.09 -3.17 3.82
N ALA A 41 3.67 -2.21 3.11
CA ALA A 41 5.07 -1.81 3.23
C ALA A 41 5.23 -0.28 3.06
N LEU A 42 6.39 0.25 3.45
CA LEU A 42 6.70 1.67 3.39
C LEU A 42 7.19 2.12 2.01
N ILE A 43 6.82 3.32 1.59
CA ILE A 43 7.32 3.95 0.35
C ILE A 43 7.37 5.47 0.52
N GLY A 44 8.27 6.14 -0.20
CA GLY A 44 8.36 7.60 -0.18
C GLY A 44 9.10 8.14 1.03
N GLY A 45 8.73 9.34 1.48
CA GLY A 45 9.37 10.05 2.59
C GLY A 45 9.40 9.25 3.89
N CYS A 46 8.29 8.59 4.26
CA CYS A 46 8.24 7.73 5.43
C CYS A 46 9.23 6.56 5.36
N ALA A 47 9.50 6.03 4.16
CA ALA A 47 10.54 5.03 3.95
C ALA A 47 11.95 5.63 4.02
N ILE A 48 12.14 6.86 3.52
CA ILE A 48 13.42 7.58 3.68
C ILE A 48 13.72 7.77 5.18
N ASP A 49 12.73 8.18 5.98
CA ASP A 49 12.89 8.35 7.43
C ASP A 49 13.30 7.05 8.14
N ALA A 50 12.68 5.93 7.77
CA ALA A 50 12.89 4.66 8.46
C ALA A 50 14.10 3.87 7.96
N HIS A 51 14.40 3.94 6.66
CA HIS A 51 15.37 3.05 5.99
C HIS A 51 16.44 3.81 5.19
N GLY A 52 16.40 5.13 5.12
CA GLY A 52 17.34 5.94 4.33
C GLY A 52 17.14 5.86 2.82
N THR A 53 16.05 5.22 2.35
CA THR A 53 15.71 5.09 0.93
C THR A 53 14.19 5.21 0.73
N ALA A 54 13.77 5.84 -0.36
CA ALA A 54 12.35 5.98 -0.70
C ALA A 54 11.68 4.66 -1.13
N LEU A 55 12.49 3.65 -1.46
CA LEU A 55 12.02 2.35 -1.91
C LEU A 55 12.89 1.23 -1.32
N PRO A 56 12.57 0.74 -0.11
CA PRO A 56 13.27 -0.37 0.53
C PRO A 56 13.17 -1.66 -0.30
N ALA A 57 14.20 -2.51 -0.23
CA ALA A 57 14.23 -3.77 -0.98
C ALA A 57 13.04 -4.69 -0.63
N GLU A 58 12.67 -4.77 0.65
CA GLU A 58 11.49 -5.51 1.13
C GLU A 58 10.17 -5.02 0.50
N THR A 59 10.08 -3.73 0.17
CA THR A 59 8.90 -3.16 -0.51
C THR A 59 8.84 -3.62 -1.97
N ILE A 60 9.99 -3.70 -2.64
CA ILE A 60 10.10 -4.24 -4.00
C ILE A 60 9.72 -5.72 -4.00
N GLU A 61 10.26 -6.50 -3.06
CA GLU A 61 9.96 -7.92 -2.91
C GLU A 61 8.46 -8.15 -2.69
N LEU A 62 7.84 -7.34 -1.81
CA LEU A 62 6.40 -7.40 -1.60
C LEU A 62 5.62 -7.13 -2.89
N CYS A 63 5.95 -6.06 -3.61
CA CYS A 63 5.30 -5.72 -4.87
C CYS A 63 5.44 -6.81 -5.93
N GLN A 64 6.62 -7.43 -6.02
CA GLN A 64 6.88 -8.51 -6.99
C GLN A 64 6.14 -9.80 -6.66
N SER A 65 5.83 -10.03 -5.37
CA SER A 65 5.06 -11.18 -4.91
C SER A 65 3.54 -11.01 -4.99
N ALA A 66 3.06 -9.78 -5.21
CA ALA A 66 1.64 -9.44 -5.24
C ALA A 66 1.07 -9.46 -6.65
N ASP A 67 -0.25 -9.66 -6.77
CA ASP A 67 -0.98 -9.60 -8.05
C ASP A 67 -1.17 -8.15 -8.52
N ALA A 68 -1.20 -7.20 -7.58
CA ALA A 68 -1.36 -5.77 -7.84
C ALA A 68 -0.75 -4.92 -6.71
N VAL A 69 -0.59 -3.62 -6.98
CA VAL A 69 -0.13 -2.62 -6.01
C VAL A 69 -1.20 -1.54 -5.84
N LEU A 70 -1.62 -1.29 -4.60
CA LEU A 70 -2.43 -0.15 -4.21
C LEU A 70 -1.52 0.92 -3.59
N LEU A 71 -1.20 1.95 -4.38
CA LEU A 71 -0.36 3.07 -3.96
C LEU A 71 -1.22 4.26 -3.54
N GLY A 72 -0.88 4.86 -2.39
CA GLY A 72 -1.44 6.13 -1.93
C GLY A 72 -0.80 7.33 -2.64
N ALA A 73 -0.04 8.12 -1.88
CA ALA A 73 0.70 9.27 -2.40
C ALA A 73 2.11 9.30 -1.82
N VAL A 74 3.07 9.91 -2.51
CA VAL A 74 4.44 10.08 -2.01
C VAL A 74 4.88 11.53 -2.16
N GLY A 75 5.74 11.96 -1.24
CA GLY A 75 6.34 13.30 -1.24
C GLY A 75 5.68 14.28 -0.29
N GLY A 76 6.45 15.30 0.07
CA GLY A 76 6.04 16.41 0.94
C GLY A 76 7.26 17.28 1.26
N PRO A 77 7.11 18.55 1.66
CA PRO A 77 8.19 19.55 1.67
C PRO A 77 9.48 19.21 2.46
N LYS A 78 9.43 18.17 3.29
CA LYS A 78 10.59 17.66 4.03
C LYS A 78 11.62 16.96 3.12
N TRP A 79 11.19 16.43 1.96
CA TRP A 79 11.99 15.74 0.95
C TRP A 79 11.68 16.28 -0.45
#